data_AF-A0A6B3G1V7-F1
#
_entry.id   AF-A0A6B3G1V7-F1
#
_cell.length_a   1.000
_cell.length_b   1.000
_cell.length_c   1.000
_cell.angle_alpha   90.00
_cell.angle_beta   90.00
_cell.angle_gamma   90.00
#
_symmetry.space_group_name_H-M   'P 1'
#
loop_
_entity.id
_entity.type
_entity.pdbx_description
1 polymer ?
#
loop_
_entity_poly.entity_id
_entity_poly.type
_entity_poly.pdbx_seq_one_letter_code
_entity_poly.pdbx_strand_id
1 'polypeptide(L)'
;RIVAAGHSFGGQTAGILVGLRVTDPETGVAEDLSDARVMASIQLATAGKGGDELTPFAYDNLPWLRDQDFSHITAPGLVVAGDKDDLPLTTRGPAWTADPYTLSHGNKSLLTVHGGEHFLGGISGYRSAETTDENPDRVSLVQQVTLAYLRHITGTDQTDWDNAQAALTEHPLGHLESK
;
A
#
# COMPACT_ATOMS: atom_id res chain seq x y z
N ARG A 1 17.67 -10.68 4.18
CA ARG A 1 16.59 -9.74 4.57
C ARG A 1 15.68 -9.63 3.37
N ILE A 2 14.44 -10.12 3.48
CA ILE A 2 13.52 -10.22 2.34
C ILE A 2 12.33 -9.31 2.62
N VAL A 3 12.03 -8.41 1.70
CA VAL A 3 10.89 -7.49 1.77
C VAL A 3 10.03 -7.76 0.55
N ALA A 4 8.73 -7.95 0.75
CA ALA A 4 7.78 -8.05 -0.35
C ALA A 4 7.29 -6.65 -0.72
N ALA A 5 7.24 -6.32 -2.01
CA ALA A 5 6.71 -5.06 -2.49
C ALA A 5 5.79 -5.29 -3.67
N GLY A 6 4.70 -4.53 -3.74
CA GLY A 6 3.80 -4.61 -4.89
C GLY A 6 2.83 -3.44 -4.97
N HIS A 7 2.38 -3.18 -6.19
CA HIS A 7 1.40 -2.16 -6.52
C HIS A 7 0.01 -2.76 -6.74
N SER A 8 -1.04 -2.08 -6.28
CA SER A 8 -2.43 -2.48 -6.45
C SER A 8 -2.68 -3.91 -5.94
N PHE A 9 -3.10 -4.83 -6.80
CA PHE A 9 -3.26 -6.26 -6.48
C PHE A 9 -1.94 -6.94 -6.07
N GLY A 10 -0.80 -6.48 -6.61
CA GLY A 10 0.52 -6.88 -6.14
C GLY A 10 0.81 -6.40 -4.71
N GLY A 11 0.27 -5.26 -4.32
CA GLY A 11 0.33 -4.77 -2.93
C GLY A 11 -0.44 -5.67 -1.97
N GLN A 12 -1.62 -6.15 -2.39
CA GLN A 12 -2.42 -7.10 -1.62
C GLN A 12 -1.64 -8.40 -1.45
N THR A 13 -1.02 -8.87 -2.53
CA THR A 13 -0.14 -10.05 -2.50
C THR A 13 1.03 -9.87 -1.53
N ALA A 14 1.67 -8.70 -1.52
CA ALA A 14 2.72 -8.39 -0.55
C ALA A 14 2.20 -8.38 0.90
N GLY A 15 0.97 -7.90 1.12
CA GLY A 15 0.25 -7.98 2.39
C GLY A 15 -0.01 -9.42 2.84
N ILE A 16 -0.42 -10.30 1.92
CA ILE A 16 -0.68 -11.72 2.20
C ILE A 16 0.58 -12.41 2.73
N LEU A 17 1.74 -12.14 2.12
CA LEU A 17 3.03 -12.69 2.55
C LEU A 17 3.43 -12.27 3.98
N VAL A 18 2.83 -11.21 4.52
CA VAL A 18 3.06 -10.72 5.89
C VAL A 18 1.84 -10.86 6.82
N GLY A 19 0.84 -11.65 6.41
CA GLY A 19 -0.27 -12.06 7.28
C GLY A 19 -1.64 -11.45 6.96
N LEU A 20 -1.82 -10.73 5.85
CA LEU A 20 -3.17 -10.36 5.39
C LEU A 20 -3.96 -11.63 5.14
N ARG A 21 -5.17 -11.74 5.73
CA ARG A 21 -6.11 -12.81 5.38
C ARG A 21 -7.08 -12.32 4.33
N VAL A 22 -7.28 -13.14 3.31
CA VAL A 22 -8.33 -12.98 2.32
C VAL A 22 -9.19 -14.24 2.40
N THR A 23 -10.49 -14.08 2.62
CA THR A 23 -11.40 -15.23 2.64
C THR A 23 -11.56 -15.77 1.23
N ASP A 24 -11.28 -17.05 1.05
CA ASP A 24 -11.55 -17.75 -0.20
C ASP A 24 -13.07 -17.81 -0.45
N PRO A 25 -13.56 -17.27 -1.58
CA PRO A 25 -15.00 -17.23 -1.87
C PRO A 25 -15.63 -18.60 -2.13
N GLU A 26 -14.84 -19.63 -2.45
CA GLU A 26 -15.33 -20.98 -2.69
C GLU A 26 -15.42 -21.80 -1.40
N THR A 27 -14.44 -21.65 -0.51
CA THR A 27 -14.33 -22.46 0.71
C THR A 27 -14.80 -21.73 1.97
N GLY A 28 -14.86 -20.39 1.95
CA GLY A 28 -15.13 -19.56 3.12
C GLY A 28 -13.99 -19.54 4.14
N VAL A 29 -12.80 -20.04 3.77
CA VAL A 29 -11.64 -20.13 4.65
C VAL A 29 -10.69 -18.96 4.39
N ALA A 30 -10.22 -18.32 5.45
CA ALA A 30 -9.22 -17.26 5.38
C ALA A 30 -7.85 -17.82 5.82
N GLU A 31 -6.99 -18.19 4.86
CA GLU A 31 -5.79 -18.98 5.14
C GLU A 31 -4.54 -18.18 5.61
N ASP A 32 -3.78 -18.87 6.47
CA ASP A 32 -2.33 -18.87 6.75
C ASP A 32 -1.27 -18.63 5.66
N LEU A 33 -1.37 -17.71 4.72
CA LEU A 33 -0.39 -17.63 3.61
C LEU A 33 0.89 -16.80 3.87
N SER A 34 1.18 -16.46 5.12
CA SER A 34 2.40 -15.71 5.46
C SER A 34 3.68 -16.54 5.26
N ASP A 35 4.77 -15.87 4.87
CA ASP A 35 6.08 -16.50 4.74
C ASP A 35 7.04 -15.93 5.77
N ALA A 36 7.49 -16.76 6.72
CA ALA A 36 8.37 -16.35 7.81
C ALA A 36 9.72 -15.76 7.35
N ARG A 37 10.11 -15.93 6.08
CA ARG A 37 11.31 -15.32 5.50
C ARG A 37 11.10 -13.85 5.10
N VAL A 38 9.86 -13.46 4.81
CA VAL A 38 9.47 -12.09 4.45
C VAL A 38 9.31 -11.29 5.74
N MET A 39 10.20 -10.32 5.95
CA MET A 39 10.27 -9.60 7.23
C MET A 39 9.50 -8.28 7.25
N ALA A 40 9.11 -7.77 6.09
CA ALA A 40 8.37 -6.51 5.93
C ALA A 40 7.66 -6.47 4.58
N SER A 41 6.69 -5.56 4.44
CA SER A 41 5.97 -5.30 3.18
C SER A 41 6.02 -3.83 2.75
N ILE A 42 6.04 -3.57 1.44
CA ILE A 42 5.72 -2.27 0.86
C ILE A 42 4.47 -2.42 -0.02
N GLN A 43 3.40 -1.74 0.35
CA GLN A 43 2.09 -1.86 -0.30
C GLN A 43 1.75 -0.52 -0.96
N LEU A 44 1.84 -0.46 -2.30
CA LEU A 44 1.60 0.76 -3.07
C LEU A 44 0.18 0.74 -3.67
N ALA A 45 -0.63 1.76 -3.38
CA ALA A 45 -1.99 1.93 -3.91
C ALA A 45 -2.82 0.64 -3.83
N THR A 46 -2.72 -0.09 -2.71
CA THR A 46 -3.39 -1.38 -2.57
C THR A 46 -4.81 -1.24 -2.05
N ALA A 47 -5.61 -2.28 -2.27
CA ALA A 47 -6.99 -2.32 -1.81
C ALA A 47 -7.08 -2.25 -0.28
N GLY A 48 -8.07 -1.52 0.21
CA GLY A 48 -8.42 -1.45 1.62
C GLY A 48 -9.44 -2.50 2.06
N LYS A 49 -10.20 -2.19 3.10
CA LYS A 49 -11.20 -3.09 3.67
C LYS A 49 -12.31 -3.43 2.66
N GLY A 50 -12.74 -4.69 2.66
CA GLY A 50 -13.86 -5.13 1.84
C GLY A 50 -15.25 -4.83 2.44
N GLY A 51 -16.21 -5.69 2.15
CA GLY A 51 -17.54 -5.70 2.73
C GLY A 51 -18.38 -4.51 2.30
N ASP A 52 -18.89 -3.76 3.29
CA ASP A 52 -19.77 -2.62 3.11
C ASP A 52 -19.09 -1.37 2.52
N GLU A 53 -17.76 -1.40 2.40
CA GLU A 53 -16.96 -0.34 1.79
C GLU A 53 -16.75 -0.56 0.27
N LEU A 54 -17.24 -1.67 -0.29
CA LEU A 54 -17.18 -1.95 -1.72
C LEU A 54 -18.41 -1.40 -2.47
N THR A 55 -18.22 -1.02 -3.73
CA THR A 55 -19.35 -0.78 -4.62
C THR A 55 -20.08 -2.10 -4.93
N PRO A 56 -21.38 -2.09 -5.30
CA PRO A 56 -22.07 -3.31 -5.71
C PRO A 56 -21.34 -4.06 -6.83
N PHE A 57 -20.78 -3.32 -7.79
CA PHE A 57 -19.97 -3.91 -8.85
C PHE A 57 -18.76 -4.67 -8.31
N ALA A 58 -17.96 -4.05 -7.43
CA ALA A 58 -16.79 -4.69 -6.86
C ALA A 58 -17.17 -5.89 -5.98
N TYR A 59 -18.21 -5.74 -5.16
CA TYR A 59 -18.70 -6.82 -4.32
C TYR A 59 -19.14 -8.03 -5.15
N ASP A 60 -19.93 -7.82 -6.21
CA ASP A 60 -20.47 -8.93 -7.01
C ASP A 60 -19.41 -9.59 -7.91
N ASN A 61 -18.46 -8.82 -8.43
CA ASN A 61 -17.55 -9.28 -9.49
C ASN A 61 -16.10 -9.54 -9.04
N LEU A 62 -15.68 -9.02 -7.88
CA LEU A 62 -14.28 -9.10 -7.41
C LEU A 62 -14.24 -9.78 -6.02
N PRO A 63 -14.54 -11.09 -5.96
CA PRO A 63 -14.70 -11.80 -4.68
C PRO A 63 -13.48 -11.73 -3.76
N TRP A 64 -12.26 -11.63 -4.30
CA TRP A 64 -11.00 -11.49 -3.55
C TRP A 64 -10.85 -10.14 -2.82
N LEU A 65 -11.77 -9.20 -3.01
CA LEU A 65 -11.82 -7.94 -2.27
C LEU A 65 -12.81 -7.96 -1.10
N ARG A 66 -13.73 -8.94 -1.05
CA ARG A 66 -14.88 -8.91 -0.12
C ARG A 66 -14.48 -8.94 1.34
N ASP A 67 -13.52 -9.79 1.69
CA ASP A 67 -13.21 -10.09 3.08
C ASP A 67 -11.70 -10.06 3.28
N GLN A 68 -11.19 -8.86 3.56
CA GLN A 68 -9.79 -8.59 3.86
C GLN A 68 -9.62 -8.32 5.36
N ASP A 69 -8.82 -9.14 6.02
CA ASP A 69 -8.51 -8.98 7.45
C ASP A 69 -7.03 -8.64 7.67
N PHE A 70 -6.80 -7.36 7.91
CA PHE A 70 -5.49 -6.77 8.17
C PHE A 70 -5.03 -6.96 9.63
N SER A 71 -5.91 -7.39 10.55
CA SER A 71 -5.59 -7.49 11.99
C SER A 71 -4.50 -8.53 12.29
N HIS A 72 -4.28 -9.47 11.37
CA HIS A 72 -3.22 -10.47 11.47
C HIS A 72 -1.85 -9.97 11.02
N ILE A 73 -1.76 -8.79 10.40
CA ILE A 73 -0.49 -8.20 9.95
C ILE A 73 0.21 -7.53 11.13
N THR A 74 1.29 -8.14 11.62
CA THR A 74 2.16 -7.56 12.66
C THR A 74 3.54 -7.17 12.16
N ALA A 75 3.96 -7.69 11.01
CA ALA A 75 5.26 -7.37 10.42
C ALA A 75 5.32 -5.89 10.02
N PRO A 76 6.47 -5.22 10.13
CA PRO A 76 6.60 -3.82 9.74
C PRO A 76 6.27 -3.60 8.26
N GLY A 77 5.74 -2.42 7.91
CA GLY A 77 5.47 -2.11 6.51
C GLY A 77 5.35 -0.63 6.19
N LEU A 78 5.61 -0.30 4.91
CA LEU A 78 5.33 0.99 4.30
C LEU A 78 4.09 0.86 3.41
N VAL A 79 3.13 1.76 3.62
CA VAL A 79 1.97 1.93 2.75
C VAL A 79 2.16 3.21 1.97
N VAL A 80 1.87 3.18 0.67
CA VAL A 80 1.91 4.37 -0.19
C VAL A 80 0.52 4.55 -0.78
N ALA A 81 -0.12 5.68 -0.49
CA ALA A 81 -1.48 5.98 -0.92
C ALA A 81 -1.50 7.29 -1.73
N GLY A 82 -2.27 7.32 -2.81
CA GLY A 82 -2.57 8.55 -3.54
C GLY A 82 -3.82 9.20 -2.95
N ASP A 83 -3.77 10.49 -2.61
CA ASP A 83 -4.94 11.20 -2.05
C ASP A 83 -6.03 11.51 -3.10
N LYS A 84 -5.78 11.17 -4.36
CA LYS A 84 -6.73 11.19 -5.49
C LYS A 84 -6.95 9.82 -6.10
N ASP A 85 -6.56 8.73 -5.43
CA ASP A 85 -6.81 7.37 -5.88
C ASP A 85 -8.29 6.96 -5.71
N ASP A 86 -9.16 7.58 -6.51
CA ASP A 86 -10.62 7.40 -6.46
C ASP A 86 -11.05 6.30 -7.44
N LEU A 87 -10.86 5.04 -7.02
CA LEU A 87 -11.27 3.88 -7.81
C LEU A 87 -12.78 3.63 -7.67
N PRO A 88 -13.48 3.24 -8.77
CA PRO A 88 -14.89 2.84 -8.73
C PRO A 88 -15.14 1.47 -8.05
N LEU A 89 -14.21 1.03 -7.20
CA LEU A 89 -14.26 -0.23 -6.47
C LEU A 89 -14.80 -0.05 -5.05
N THR A 90 -14.69 1.15 -4.48
CA THR A 90 -15.04 1.45 -3.09
C THR A 90 -16.01 2.62 -3.00
N THR A 91 -16.83 2.66 -1.94
CA THR A 91 -17.66 3.83 -1.58
C THR A 91 -16.91 4.87 -0.75
N ARG A 92 -15.69 4.56 -0.28
CA ARG A 92 -14.89 5.42 0.60
C ARG A 92 -13.98 6.42 -0.11
N GLY A 93 -13.84 6.29 -1.43
CA GLY A 93 -12.90 7.09 -2.21
C GLY A 93 -11.44 6.86 -1.81
N PRO A 94 -10.55 7.85 -2.02
CA PRO A 94 -9.10 7.67 -1.91
C PRO A 94 -8.58 7.16 -0.56
N ALA A 95 -9.27 7.50 0.53
CA ALA A 95 -8.88 7.11 1.88
C ALA A 95 -8.85 5.58 2.10
N TRP A 96 -9.54 4.82 1.24
CA TRP A 96 -9.58 3.36 1.29
C TRP A 96 -8.19 2.73 1.16
N THR A 97 -7.31 3.31 0.32
CA THR A 97 -5.96 2.74 0.09
C THR A 97 -4.99 2.95 1.27
N ALA A 98 -5.38 3.73 2.28
CA ALA A 98 -4.64 3.88 3.54
C ALA A 98 -5.04 2.85 4.61
N ASP A 99 -6.04 2.01 4.36
CA ASP A 99 -6.50 0.99 5.30
C ASP A 99 -5.41 -0.02 5.71
N PRO A 100 -4.47 -0.47 4.85
CA PRO A 100 -3.38 -1.33 5.30
C PRO A 100 -2.50 -0.67 6.37
N TYR A 101 -2.38 0.67 6.37
CA TYR A 101 -1.71 1.40 7.44
C TYR A 101 -2.60 1.45 8.68
N THR A 102 -3.88 1.79 8.50
CA THR A 102 -4.82 2.03 9.61
C THR A 102 -5.17 0.75 10.37
N LEU A 103 -5.52 -0.31 9.65
CA LEU A 103 -6.10 -1.54 10.18
C LEU A 103 -5.07 -2.59 10.61
N SER A 104 -3.83 -2.54 10.09
CA SER A 104 -2.76 -3.44 10.51
C SER A 104 -2.19 -3.06 11.88
N HIS A 105 -1.56 -4.04 12.53
CA HIS A 105 -0.84 -3.86 13.79
C HIS A 105 0.68 -3.72 13.58
N GLY A 106 1.39 -3.39 14.66
CA GLY A 106 2.84 -3.20 14.65
C GLY A 106 3.28 -1.93 13.92
N ASN A 107 4.59 -1.81 13.73
CA ASN A 107 5.19 -0.60 13.16
C ASN A 107 4.71 -0.42 11.71
N LYS A 108 4.07 0.72 11.43
CA LYS A 108 3.63 1.05 10.07
C LYS A 108 4.02 2.47 9.75
N SER A 109 4.32 2.71 8.48
CA SER A 109 4.50 4.04 7.93
C SER A 109 3.58 4.24 6.74
N LEU A 110 3.06 5.45 6.57
CA LEU A 110 2.20 5.83 5.47
C LEU A 110 2.78 7.04 4.75
N LEU A 111 3.08 6.87 3.46
CA LEU A 111 3.33 7.97 2.54
C LEU A 111 2.03 8.29 1.80
N THR A 112 1.46 9.46 2.05
CA THR A 112 0.38 10.01 1.23
C THR A 112 0.99 10.87 0.13
N VAL A 113 0.69 10.57 -1.13
CA VAL A 113 1.17 11.31 -2.31
C VAL A 113 0.11 12.31 -2.74
N HIS A 114 0.42 13.60 -2.62
CA HIS A 114 -0.54 14.67 -2.89
C HIS A 114 -0.85 14.81 -4.39
N GLY A 115 -2.14 14.84 -4.67
CA GLY A 115 -2.75 14.78 -5.99
C GLY A 115 -2.50 13.48 -6.76
N GLY A 116 -1.89 12.46 -6.13
CA GLY A 116 -1.56 11.20 -6.78
C GLY A 116 -2.79 10.33 -6.96
N GLU A 117 -2.98 9.81 -8.17
CA GLU A 117 -4.01 8.81 -8.48
C GLU A 117 -3.44 7.39 -8.32
N HIS A 118 -4.14 6.38 -8.85
CA HIS A 118 -3.81 4.96 -8.65
C HIS A 118 -2.38 4.57 -9.01
N PHE A 119 -1.81 5.20 -10.03
CA PHE A 119 -0.45 4.92 -10.50
C PHE A 119 0.60 5.87 -9.92
N LEU A 120 0.21 6.71 -8.94
CA LEU A 120 1.11 7.58 -8.16
C LEU A 120 2.03 8.45 -9.04
N GLY A 121 1.52 8.88 -10.20
CA GLY A 121 2.23 9.70 -11.17
C GLY A 121 3.04 8.97 -12.25
N GLY A 122 3.08 7.62 -12.32
CA GLY A 122 3.74 6.94 -13.45
C GLY A 122 4.20 5.49 -13.30
N ILE A 123 3.55 4.67 -12.47
CA ILE A 123 4.06 3.32 -12.12
C ILE A 123 3.97 2.29 -13.27
N SER A 124 3.22 2.53 -14.34
CA SER A 124 2.91 1.52 -15.37
C SER A 124 4.00 1.26 -16.43
N GLY A 125 4.98 2.16 -16.58
CA GLY A 125 6.07 2.04 -17.56
C GLY A 125 6.00 3.01 -18.74
N TYR A 126 7.03 2.98 -19.59
CA TYR A 126 7.25 3.99 -20.63
C TYR A 126 6.13 4.02 -21.67
N ARG A 127 5.48 5.19 -21.82
CA ARG A 127 4.34 5.43 -22.73
C ARG A 127 3.09 4.59 -22.45
N SER A 128 2.92 4.06 -21.22
CA SER A 128 1.61 3.52 -20.84
C SER A 128 0.60 4.66 -20.72
N ALA A 129 -0.60 4.45 -21.25
CA ALA A 129 -1.72 5.38 -21.13
C ALA A 129 -2.56 5.14 -19.86
N GLU A 130 -2.18 4.16 -19.03
CA GLU A 130 -2.88 3.83 -17.79
C GLU A 130 -2.71 4.91 -16.70
N THR A 131 -1.59 5.64 -16.75
CA THR A 131 -1.38 6.79 -15.86
C THR A 131 -2.04 8.02 -16.47
N THR A 132 -3.06 8.54 -15.79
CA THR A 132 -3.82 9.74 -16.18
C THR A 132 -3.28 11.03 -15.56
N ASP A 133 -2.46 10.92 -14.51
CA ASP A 133 -1.90 12.02 -13.73
C ASP A 133 -0.36 12.06 -13.76
N GLU A 134 0.24 11.78 -14.91
CA GLU A 134 1.70 11.63 -15.03
C GLU A 134 2.46 12.80 -14.39
N ASN A 135 3.34 12.47 -13.45
CA ASN A 135 4.13 13.43 -12.71
C ASN A 135 5.47 12.79 -12.28
N PRO A 136 6.58 13.10 -12.99
CA PRO A 136 7.90 12.56 -12.67
C PRO A 136 8.38 12.86 -11.25
N ASP A 137 7.96 13.97 -10.66
CA ASP A 137 8.37 14.34 -9.30
C ASP A 137 7.69 13.45 -8.25
N ARG A 138 6.43 13.03 -8.47
CA ARG A 138 5.75 12.03 -7.63
C ARG A 138 6.42 10.66 -7.75
N VAL A 139 6.77 10.25 -8.97
CA VAL A 139 7.50 9.00 -9.19
C VAL A 139 8.84 9.03 -8.45
N SER A 140 9.57 10.14 -8.53
CA SER A 140 10.83 10.34 -7.80
C SER A 140 10.63 10.28 -6.28
N LEU A 141 9.57 10.92 -5.75
CA LEU A 141 9.23 10.85 -4.33
C LEU A 141 8.98 9.41 -3.88
N VAL A 142 8.14 8.66 -4.60
CA VAL A 142 7.82 7.26 -4.28
C VAL A 142 9.09 6.40 -4.32
N GLN A 143 9.95 6.57 -5.32
CA GLN A 143 11.23 5.85 -5.41
C GLN A 143 12.16 6.17 -4.24
N GLN A 144 12.32 7.44 -3.87
CA GLN A 144 13.22 7.85 -2.80
C GLN A 144 12.75 7.34 -1.43
N VAL A 145 11.46 7.48 -1.12
CA VAL A 145 10.91 7.04 0.16
C VAL A 145 10.92 5.52 0.28
N THR A 146 10.58 4.78 -0.78
CA THR A 146 10.65 3.32 -0.77
C THR A 146 12.09 2.82 -0.62
N LEU A 147 13.06 3.47 -1.26
CA LEU A 147 14.48 3.14 -1.09
C LEU A 147 14.97 3.43 0.34
N ALA A 148 14.63 4.60 0.90
CA ALA A 148 14.95 4.96 2.27
C ALA A 148 14.36 3.95 3.27
N TYR A 149 13.09 3.58 3.08
CA TYR A 149 12.42 2.57 3.90
C TYR A 149 13.10 1.20 3.79
N LEU A 150 13.43 0.75 2.58
CA LEU A 150 14.16 -0.52 2.37
C LEU A 150 15.50 -0.51 3.10
N ARG A 151 16.27 0.57 3.02
CA ARG A 151 17.56 0.69 3.72
C ARG A 151 17.39 0.67 5.24
N HIS A 152 16.37 1.35 5.75
CA HIS A 152 16.02 1.35 7.17
C HIS A 152 15.60 -0.03 7.66
N ILE A 153 14.59 -0.65 7.03
CA ILE A 153 14.01 -1.90 7.53
C ILE A 153 14.97 -3.08 7.36
N THR A 154 15.87 -2.99 6.38
CA THR A 154 16.95 -3.94 6.23
C THR A 154 18.17 -3.62 7.09
N GLY A 155 18.13 -2.62 7.98
CA GLY A 155 19.25 -2.25 8.85
C GLY A 155 20.53 -1.91 8.09
N THR A 156 20.39 -1.41 6.87
CA THR A 156 21.50 -0.97 6.01
C THR A 156 21.88 0.47 6.35
N ASP A 157 20.88 1.34 6.52
CA ASP A 157 21.08 2.74 6.88
C ASP A 157 19.80 3.31 7.50
N GLN A 158 19.92 3.90 8.69
CA GLN A 158 18.82 4.59 9.37
C GLN A 158 18.69 6.05 8.90
N THR A 159 19.80 6.67 8.51
CA THR A 159 19.92 8.11 8.26
C THR A 159 19.02 8.56 7.13
N ASP A 160 18.93 7.79 6.04
CA ASP A 160 18.09 8.12 4.89
C ASP A 160 16.61 8.14 5.25
N TRP A 161 16.19 7.29 6.19
CA TRP A 161 14.81 7.24 6.67
C TRP A 161 14.49 8.43 7.58
N ASP A 162 15.38 8.75 8.51
CA ASP A 162 15.22 9.92 9.38
C ASP A 162 15.17 11.22 8.55
N ASN A 163 16.00 11.32 7.51
CA ASN A 163 15.99 12.44 6.57
C ASN A 163 14.66 12.51 5.77
N ALA A 164 14.15 11.36 5.30
CA ALA A 164 12.87 11.31 4.61
C ALA A 164 11.72 11.77 5.52
N GLN A 165 11.68 11.30 6.78
CA GLN A 165 10.69 11.73 7.77
C GLN A 165 10.76 13.25 8.04
N ALA A 166 11.97 13.79 8.20
CA ALA A 166 12.15 15.22 8.41
C ALA A 166 11.70 16.04 7.19
N ALA A 167 12.08 15.63 5.98
CA ALA A 167 11.73 16.33 4.74
C ALA A 167 10.22 16.29 4.44
N LEU A 168 9.52 15.23 4.84
CA LEU A 168 8.10 15.01 4.55
C LEU A 168 7.13 15.55 5.61
N THR A 169 7.62 16.37 6.55
CA THR A 169 6.76 17.06 7.53
C THR A 169 5.89 18.14 6.86
N GLU A 170 6.45 18.89 5.90
CA GLU A 170 5.73 19.96 5.15
C GLU A 170 6.07 19.92 3.65
N HIS A 171 6.13 18.74 3.05
CA HIS A 171 6.50 18.60 1.63
C HIS A 171 5.28 18.78 0.71
N PRO A 172 5.38 19.55 -0.39
CA PRO A 172 4.24 19.80 -1.28
C PRO A 172 3.71 18.54 -1.97
N LEU A 173 4.58 17.57 -2.26
CA LEU A 173 4.21 16.34 -2.99
C LEU A 173 3.68 15.21 -2.10
N GLY A 174 3.73 15.34 -0.79
CA GLY A 174 3.21 14.29 0.09
C GLY A 174 3.59 14.49 1.55
N HIS A 175 3.04 13.65 2.43
CA HIS A 175 3.40 13.60 3.83
C HIS A 175 3.73 12.16 4.25
N LEU A 176 4.61 12.02 5.24
CA LEU A 176 4.99 10.74 5.81
C LEU A 176 4.63 10.70 7.30
N GLU A 177 3.87 9.69 7.70
CA GLU A 177 3.55 9.43 9.10
C GLU A 177 3.94 8.00 9.50
N SER A 178 4.06 7.73 10.80
CA SER A 178 4.39 6.41 11.33
C SER A 178 3.73 6.16 12.67
N LYS A 179 3.37 4.91 12.95
CA LYS A 179 2.78 4.42 14.19
C LYS A 179 3.49 3.18 14.72
#